data_AF-A0A5E4J818-F1
#
_entry.id   AF-A0A5E4J818-F1
#
_cell.length_a   1.000
_cell.length_b   1.000
_cell.length_c   1.000
_cell.angle_alpha   90.00
_cell.angle_beta   90.00
_cell.angle_gamma   90.00
#
_symmetry.space_group_name_H-M   'P 1'
#
loop_
_entity.id
_entity.type
_entity.pdbx_description
1 polymer ?
#
loop_
_entity_poly.entity_id
_entity_poly.type
_entity_poly.pdbx_seq_one_letter_code
_entity_poly.pdbx_strand_id
1 'polypeptide(L)'
;MAIEFTEFLARILTAVILGGVVGVEREYHKRPAGVLTLPLVALGSALMTIISFSVPGVPDPTRIAAGIATGIGFIGAGSILKIKDNVRGITTAAAIWVVAALGMAAGFGMYIEAIATTAIVVLIVFIGFPLKDYLETRPDFKHVKGKNW
;
A
#
# COMPACT_ATOMS: atom_id res chain seq x y z
N MET A 1 15.21 1.53 -23.69
CA MET A 1 15.80 0.17 -23.68
C MET A 1 14.67 -0.78 -23.37
N ALA A 2 14.37 -1.74 -24.24
CA ALA A 2 13.32 -2.71 -23.96
C ALA A 2 13.76 -3.58 -22.78
N ILE A 3 12.89 -3.78 -21.79
CA ILE A 3 13.15 -4.70 -20.70
C ILE A 3 13.04 -6.13 -21.21
N GLU A 4 13.96 -6.99 -20.79
CA GLU A 4 13.84 -8.43 -21.03
C GLU A 4 12.59 -8.98 -20.35
N PHE A 5 11.94 -9.96 -20.97
CA PHE A 5 10.71 -10.55 -20.43
C PHE A 5 10.90 -11.16 -19.04
N THR A 6 12.09 -11.71 -18.77
CA THR A 6 12.45 -12.25 -17.46
C THR A 6 12.51 -11.16 -16.38
N GLU A 7 13.07 -9.99 -16.69
CA GLU A 7 13.11 -8.86 -15.77
C GLU A 7 11.71 -8.28 -15.56
N PHE A 8 10.90 -8.19 -16.61
CA PHE A 8 9.48 -7.84 -16.48
C PHE A 8 8.75 -8.76 -15.49
N LEU A 9 8.88 -10.08 -15.67
CA LEU A 9 8.26 -11.05 -14.78
C LEU A 9 8.78 -10.93 -13.34
N ALA A 10 10.09 -10.74 -13.14
CA ALA A 10 10.68 -10.56 -11.83
C ALA A 10 10.05 -9.37 -11.08
N ARG A 11 9.97 -8.20 -11.72
CA ARG A 11 9.37 -6.98 -11.16
C ARG A 11 7.91 -7.18 -10.77
N ILE A 12 7.13 -7.77 -11.68
CA ILE A 12 5.70 -8.04 -11.46
C ILE A 12 5.49 -9.03 -10.32
N LEU A 13 6.24 -10.14 -10.30
CA LEU A 13 6.14 -11.15 -9.25
C LEU A 13 6.58 -10.59 -7.90
N THR A 14 7.66 -9.81 -7.84
CA THR A 14 8.07 -9.13 -6.60
C THR A 14 6.96 -8.22 -6.09
N ALA A 15 6.36 -7.38 -6.95
CA ALA A 15 5.27 -6.50 -6.55
C ALA A 15 4.09 -7.27 -5.94
N VAL A 16 3.66 -8.35 -6.61
CA VAL A 16 2.54 -9.20 -6.16
C VAL A 16 2.87 -9.87 -4.83
N ILE A 17 4.07 -10.44 -4.68
CA ILE A 17 4.49 -11.11 -3.45
C ILE A 17 4.53 -10.12 -2.29
N LEU A 18 5.17 -8.96 -2.46
CA LEU A 18 5.27 -7.96 -1.39
C LEU A 18 3.91 -7.39 -1.00
N GLY A 19 3.05 -7.09 -1.98
CA GLY A 19 1.66 -6.70 -1.72
C GLY A 19 0.86 -7.80 -1.02
N GLY A 20 1.13 -9.06 -1.34
CA GLY A 20 0.52 -10.24 -0.72
C GLY A 20 0.95 -10.44 0.73
N VAL A 21 2.23 -10.24 1.05
CA VAL A 21 2.74 -10.32 2.42
C VAL A 21 2.00 -9.31 3.32
N VAL A 22 1.84 -8.07 2.85
CA VAL A 22 1.05 -7.06 3.59
C VAL A 22 -0.44 -7.45 3.62
N GLY A 23 -0.97 -8.01 2.53
CA GLY A 23 -2.34 -8.53 2.44
C GLY A 23 -2.67 -9.64 3.44
N VAL A 24 -1.76 -10.59 3.65
CA VAL A 24 -1.94 -11.71 4.58
C VAL A 24 -2.06 -11.21 6.01
N GLU A 25 -1.17 -10.30 6.40
CA GLU A 25 -1.20 -9.66 7.71
C GLU A 25 -2.55 -8.96 7.96
N ARG A 26 -3.04 -8.24 6.94
CA ARG A 26 -4.32 -7.52 7.01
C ARG A 26 -5.51 -8.45 7.16
N GLU A 27 -5.54 -9.52 6.37
CA GLU A 27 -6.60 -10.53 6.41
C GLU A 27 -6.62 -11.24 7.78
N TYR A 28 -5.44 -11.56 8.32
CA TYR A 28 -5.28 -12.19 9.64
C TYR A 28 -5.89 -11.33 10.76
N HIS A 29 -5.66 -10.01 10.73
CA HIS A 29 -6.24 -9.06 11.68
C HIS A 29 -7.67 -8.60 11.32
N LYS A 30 -8.33 -9.28 10.36
CA LYS A 30 -9.70 -8.96 9.89
C LYS A 30 -9.86 -7.50 9.48
N ARG A 31 -8.81 -6.91 8.89
CA ARG A 31 -8.82 -5.53 8.39
C ARG A 31 -9.20 -5.52 6.90
N PRO A 32 -9.95 -4.50 6.42
CA PRO A 32 -10.27 -4.37 5.00
C PRO A 32 -9.02 -4.15 4.13
N ALA A 33 -9.13 -4.53 2.85
CA ALA A 33 -8.04 -4.63 1.88
C ALA A 33 -6.95 -5.63 2.32
N GLY A 34 -7.22 -6.92 2.06
CA GLY A 34 -6.36 -8.03 2.43
C GLY A 34 -5.71 -8.71 1.21
N VAL A 35 -5.69 -10.04 1.20
CA VAL A 35 -4.85 -10.85 0.29
C VAL A 35 -5.21 -10.73 -1.19
N LEU A 36 -6.41 -10.26 -1.53
CA LEU A 36 -6.81 -10.03 -2.92
C LEU A 36 -6.55 -8.59 -3.36
N THR A 37 -6.85 -7.62 -2.49
CA THR A 37 -6.81 -6.20 -2.86
C THR A 37 -5.38 -5.67 -2.96
N LEU A 38 -4.55 -5.94 -1.94
CA LEU A 38 -3.22 -5.33 -1.86
C LEU A 38 -2.25 -5.82 -2.95
N PRO A 39 -2.20 -7.11 -3.32
CA PRO A 39 -1.39 -7.53 -4.48
C PRO A 39 -1.84 -6.88 -5.79
N LEU A 40 -3.14 -6.69 -6.00
CA LEU A 40 -3.65 -6.06 -7.23
C LEU A 40 -3.23 -4.58 -7.32
N VAL A 41 -3.24 -3.87 -6.18
CA VAL A 41 -2.74 -2.50 -6.09
C VAL A 41 -1.24 -2.44 -6.41
N ALA A 42 -0.44 -3.34 -5.84
CA ALA A 42 0.99 -3.42 -6.13
C ALA A 42 1.26 -3.78 -7.60
N LEU A 43 0.55 -4.77 -8.14
CA LEU A 43 0.63 -5.22 -9.52
C LEU A 43 0.35 -4.08 -10.51
N GLY A 44 -0.77 -3.38 -10.32
CA GLY A 44 -1.15 -2.26 -11.19
C GLY A 44 -0.12 -1.13 -11.14
N SER A 45 0.38 -0.81 -9.94
CA SER A 45 1.40 0.23 -9.75
C SER A 45 2.73 -0.15 -10.40
N ALA A 46 3.15 -1.41 -10.27
CA ALA A 46 4.36 -1.94 -10.91
C ALA A 46 4.25 -1.90 -12.44
N LEU A 47 3.12 -2.36 -12.98
CA LEU A 47 2.89 -2.38 -14.42
C LEU A 47 2.87 -0.95 -15.00
N MET A 48 2.17 -0.01 -14.37
CA MET A 48 2.14 1.39 -14.81
C MET A 48 3.54 2.02 -14.77
N THR A 49 4.33 1.72 -13.74
CA THR A 49 5.72 2.18 -13.63
C THR A 49 6.58 1.60 -14.75
N ILE A 50 6.46 0.31 -15.06
CA ILE A 50 7.20 -0.30 -16.16
C ILE A 50 6.82 0.33 -17.51
N ILE A 51 5.53 0.52 -17.76
CA ILE A 51 5.03 1.15 -18.99
C ILE A 51 5.62 2.55 -19.15
N SER A 52 5.75 3.33 -18.07
CA SER A 52 6.22 4.72 -18.17
C SER A 52 7.63 4.86 -18.72
N PHE A 53 8.50 3.87 -18.49
CA PHE A 53 9.88 3.84 -18.99
C PHE A 53 10.04 3.05 -20.29
N SER A 54 9.01 2.29 -20.69
CA SER A 54 9.08 1.42 -21.86
C SER A 54 8.58 2.09 -23.14
N VAL A 55 7.82 3.19 -23.04
CA VAL A 55 7.29 3.92 -24.21
C VAL A 55 8.31 4.95 -24.72
N PRO A 56 8.84 4.81 -25.95
CA PRO A 56 9.76 5.77 -26.53
C PRO A 56 9.10 7.14 -26.74
N GLY A 57 9.84 8.22 -26.52
CA GLY A 57 9.36 9.59 -26.77
C GLY A 57 8.53 10.21 -25.65
N VAL A 58 8.34 9.53 -24.51
CA VAL A 58 7.77 10.13 -23.30
C VAL A 58 8.83 11.06 -22.68
N PRO A 59 8.58 12.39 -22.59
CA PRO A 59 9.59 13.35 -22.14
C PRO A 59 9.96 13.20 -20.66
N ASP A 60 9.03 12.72 -19.84
CA ASP A 60 9.20 12.57 -18.40
C ASP A 60 8.44 11.34 -17.88
N PRO A 61 9.08 10.15 -17.90
CA PRO A 61 8.53 8.91 -17.36
C PRO A 61 8.10 8.97 -15.89
N THR A 62 8.63 9.93 -15.11
CA THR A 62 8.32 10.06 -13.68
C THR A 62 6.94 10.66 -13.43
N ARG A 63 6.33 11.33 -14.43
CA ARG A 63 4.95 11.85 -14.33
C ARG A 63 3.91 10.76 -14.08
N ILE A 64 4.13 9.55 -14.58
CA ILE A 64 3.23 8.43 -14.31
C ILE A 64 3.29 8.04 -12.83
N ALA A 65 4.46 8.10 -12.19
CA ALA A 65 4.57 7.84 -10.75
C ALA A 65 3.78 8.88 -9.92
N ALA A 66 3.84 10.17 -10.30
CA ALA A 66 3.00 11.20 -9.69
C ALA A 66 1.49 10.96 -9.94
N GLY A 67 1.14 10.47 -11.13
CA GLY A 67 -0.22 10.06 -11.49
C GLY A 67 -0.72 8.88 -10.65
N ILE A 68 0.12 7.86 -10.43
CA ILE A 68 -0.17 6.72 -9.56
C ILE A 68 -0.42 7.21 -8.13
N ALA A 69 0.49 8.03 -7.58
CA ALA A 69 0.32 8.58 -6.23
C ALA A 69 -1.00 9.36 -6.10
N THR A 70 -1.34 10.17 -7.10
CA THR A 70 -2.62 10.91 -7.12
C THR A 70 -3.82 9.96 -7.18
N GLY A 71 -3.83 8.99 -8.09
CA GLY A 71 -4.93 8.03 -8.25
C GLY A 71 -5.15 7.14 -7.03
N ILE A 72 -4.06 6.69 -6.40
CA ILE A 72 -4.11 5.92 -5.16
C ILE A 72 -4.62 6.79 -3.99
N GLY A 73 -4.35 8.10 -4.01
CA GLY A 73 -4.95 9.04 -3.06
C GLY A 73 -6.48 9.04 -3.12
N PHE A 74 -7.06 8.98 -4.33
CA PHE A 74 -8.51 8.85 -4.50
C PHE A 74 -9.06 7.52 -4.01
N ILE A 75 -8.41 6.39 -4.31
CA ILE A 75 -8.83 5.06 -3.83
C ILE A 75 -8.71 4.99 -2.29
N GLY A 76 -7.62 5.52 -1.75
CA GLY A 76 -7.38 5.62 -0.32
C GLY A 76 -8.46 6.45 0.37
N ALA A 77 -8.75 7.65 -0.14
CA ALA A 77 -9.83 8.49 0.37
C ALA A 77 -11.20 7.79 0.30
N GLY A 78 -11.48 7.08 -0.80
CA GLY A 78 -12.71 6.29 -0.95
C GLY A 78 -12.85 5.14 0.05
N SER A 79 -11.75 4.67 0.64
CA SER A 79 -11.76 3.66 1.70
C SER A 79 -12.01 4.24 3.11
N ILE A 80 -11.97 5.57 3.26
CA ILE A 80 -12.22 6.25 4.54
C ILE A 80 -13.70 6.59 4.63
N LEU A 81 -14.37 6.09 5.66
CA LEU A 81 -15.79 6.30 5.90
C LEU A 81 -16.01 7.05 7.22
N LYS A 82 -16.71 8.18 7.17
CA LYS A 82 -17.18 8.89 8.36
C LYS A 82 -18.62 8.46 8.66
N ILE A 83 -18.84 7.84 9.82
CA ILE A 83 -20.16 7.42 10.30
C ILE A 83 -20.39 8.11 11.65
N LYS A 84 -21.27 9.13 11.67
CA LYS A 84 -21.46 10.04 12.80
C LYS A 84 -20.12 10.63 13.26
N ASP A 85 -19.75 10.40 14.52
CA ASP A 85 -18.53 10.92 15.16
C ASP A 85 -17.35 9.93 15.06
N ASN A 86 -17.45 8.91 14.20
CA ASN A 86 -16.41 7.88 14.06
C ASN A 86 -15.89 7.81 12.62
N VAL A 87 -14.57 7.85 12.46
CA VAL A 87 -13.89 7.69 11.17
C VAL A 87 -13.26 6.30 11.10
N ARG A 88 -13.61 5.53 10.07
CA ARG A 88 -13.10 4.18 9.80
C ARG A 88 -12.31 4.16 8.50
N GLY A 89 -11.43 3.18 8.35
CA GLY A 89 -10.70 2.94 7.09
C GLY A 89 -9.37 3.68 6.93
N ILE A 90 -8.96 4.53 7.88
CA ILE A 90 -7.68 5.28 7.81
C ILE A 90 -6.48 4.34 7.61
N THR A 91 -6.41 3.24 8.36
CA THR A 91 -5.32 2.26 8.23
C THR A 91 -5.38 1.49 6.90
N THR A 92 -6.58 1.27 6.37
CA THR A 92 -6.78 0.65 5.04
C THR A 92 -6.29 1.58 3.95
N ALA A 93 -6.67 2.86 3.98
CA ALA A 93 -6.15 3.89 3.08
C ALA A 93 -4.62 3.95 3.09
N ALA A 94 -4.02 3.94 4.28
CA ALA A 94 -2.57 3.95 4.44
C ALA A 94 -1.89 2.69 3.88
N ALA A 95 -2.50 1.50 3.99
CA ALA A 95 -1.95 0.30 3.35
C ALA A 95 -2.03 0.35 1.84
N ILE A 96 -3.16 0.75 1.28
CA ILE A 96 -3.30 0.88 -0.17
C ILE A 96 -2.22 1.84 -0.70
N TRP A 97 -1.99 2.95 0.00
CA TRP A 97 -0.94 3.91 -0.33
C TRP A 97 0.47 3.29 -0.31
N VAL A 98 0.87 2.68 0.80
CA VAL A 98 2.23 2.13 0.91
C VAL A 98 2.44 0.96 -0.04
N VAL A 99 1.42 0.12 -0.27
CA VAL A 99 1.52 -1.03 -1.18
C VAL A 99 1.60 -0.59 -2.64
N ALA A 100 0.94 0.50 -3.02
CA ALA A 100 1.15 1.11 -4.33
C ALA A 100 2.60 1.58 -4.50
N ALA A 101 3.17 2.21 -3.48
CA ALA A 101 4.57 2.62 -3.50
C ALA A 101 5.54 1.43 -3.59
N LEU A 102 5.26 0.32 -2.89
CA LEU A 102 6.01 -0.93 -3.04
C LEU A 102 5.93 -1.49 -4.46
N GLY A 103 4.74 -1.45 -5.07
CA GLY A 103 4.54 -1.81 -6.47
C GLY A 103 5.36 -0.94 -7.41
N MET A 104 5.36 0.38 -7.21
CA MET A 104 6.21 1.29 -7.99
C MET A 104 7.70 0.96 -7.83
N ALA A 105 8.19 0.79 -6.60
CA ALA A 105 9.58 0.42 -6.33
C ALA A 105 9.98 -0.88 -7.06
N ALA A 106 9.14 -1.92 -6.98
CA ALA A 106 9.34 -3.15 -7.74
C ALA A 106 9.31 -2.91 -9.26
N GLY A 107 8.39 -2.07 -9.76
CA GLY A 107 8.32 -1.67 -11.17
C GLY A 107 9.55 -0.92 -11.67
N PHE A 108 10.22 -0.16 -10.80
CA PHE A 108 11.51 0.48 -11.06
C PHE A 108 12.70 -0.51 -11.04
N GLY A 109 12.52 -1.72 -10.52
CA GLY A 109 13.60 -2.67 -10.25
C GLY A 109 14.34 -2.41 -8.92
N MET A 110 13.78 -1.58 -8.05
CA MET A 110 14.32 -1.24 -6.73
C MET A 110 13.97 -2.34 -5.71
N TYR A 111 14.49 -3.54 -5.92
CA TYR A 111 14.11 -4.73 -5.16
C TYR A 111 14.47 -4.63 -3.68
N ILE A 112 15.66 -4.11 -3.37
CA ILE A 112 16.16 -4.02 -1.99
C ILE A 112 15.30 -3.04 -1.20
N GLU A 113 14.99 -1.88 -1.79
CA GLU A 113 14.16 -0.84 -1.21
C GLU A 113 12.74 -1.33 -1.00
N ALA A 114 12.17 -2.05 -1.99
CA ALA A 114 10.85 -2.64 -1.87
C ALA A 114 10.80 -3.67 -0.73
N ILE A 115 11.75 -4.61 -0.67
CA ILE A 115 11.80 -5.65 0.37
C ILE A 115 12.03 -5.04 1.75
N ALA A 116 13.00 -4.14 1.91
CA ALA A 116 13.29 -3.48 3.17
C ALA A 116 12.08 -2.69 3.68
N THR A 117 11.40 -1.96 2.78
CA THR A 117 10.18 -1.22 3.13
C THR A 117 9.05 -2.17 3.51
N THR A 118 8.86 -3.29 2.80
CA THR A 118 7.86 -4.30 3.19
C THR A 118 8.13 -4.86 4.59
N ALA A 119 9.39 -5.14 4.94
CA ALA A 119 9.75 -5.59 6.29
C ALA A 119 9.36 -4.55 7.35
N ILE A 120 9.63 -3.26 7.11
CA ILE A 120 9.23 -2.16 7.99
C ILE A 120 7.70 -2.08 8.09
N VAL A 121 6.99 -2.18 6.98
CA VAL A 121 5.51 -2.19 6.96
C VAL A 121 5.00 -3.33 7.84
N VAL A 122 5.46 -4.56 7.63
CA VAL A 122 5.05 -5.73 8.43
C VAL A 122 5.33 -5.51 9.91
N LEU A 123 6.48 -4.95 10.29
CA LEU A 123 6.78 -4.62 11.69
C LEU A 123 5.79 -3.59 12.26
N ILE A 124 5.47 -2.54 11.51
CA ILE A 124 4.52 -1.50 11.93
C ILE A 124 3.14 -2.10 12.18
N VAL A 125 2.62 -2.93 11.27
CA VAL A 125 1.28 -3.52 11.45
C VAL A 125 1.26 -4.64 12.49
N PHE A 126 2.30 -5.47 12.57
CA PHE A 126 2.40 -6.55 13.55
C PHE A 126 2.46 -6.02 14.99
N ILE A 127 3.18 -4.91 15.23
CA ILE A 127 3.23 -4.26 16.55
C ILE A 127 2.03 -3.34 16.75
N GLY A 128 1.63 -2.62 15.71
CA GLY A 128 0.65 -1.55 15.77
C GLY A 128 -0.78 -2.03 16.01
N PHE A 129 -1.22 -3.16 15.44
CA PHE A 129 -2.58 -3.65 15.66
C PHE A 129 -2.81 -4.15 17.09
N PRO A 130 -1.95 -5.00 17.69
CA PRO A 130 -2.09 -5.39 19.09
C PRO A 130 -2.03 -4.21 20.05
N LEU A 131 -1.13 -3.24 19.81
CA LEU A 131 -1.04 -2.03 20.62
C LEU A 131 -2.30 -1.19 20.52
N LYS A 132 -2.82 -0.99 19.31
CA LYS A 132 -4.05 -0.23 19.08
C LYS A 132 -5.22 -0.90 19.80
N ASP A 133 -5.39 -2.21 19.64
CA ASP A 133 -6.48 -2.94 20.24
C ASP A 133 -6.35 -2.93 21.78
N TYR A 134 -5.12 -3.03 22.33
CA TYR A 134 -4.86 -2.86 23.77
C TYR A 134 -5.24 -1.47 24.28
N LEU A 135 -4.83 -0.40 23.61
CA LEU A 135 -5.14 0.97 24.01
C LEU A 135 -6.66 1.24 23.98
N GLU A 136 -7.39 0.67 23.01
CA GLU A 136 -8.85 0.81 22.93
C GLU A 136 -9.58 0.11 24.09
N THR A 137 -8.95 -0.84 24.78
CA THR A 137 -9.51 -1.46 26.00
C THR A 137 -9.31 -0.62 27.26
N ARG A 138 -8.40 0.37 27.28
CA ARG A 138 -8.15 1.18 28.48
C ARG A 138 -9.19 2.30 28.70
N PRO A 139 -9.69 2.52 29.95
CA PRO A 139 -10.77 3.48 30.23
C PRO A 139 -10.40 4.96 30.03
N ASP A 140 -9.14 5.30 30.30
CA ASP A 140 -8.52 6.62 30.09
C ASP A 140 -8.47 6.99 28.60
N PHE A 141 -8.20 6.01 27.74
CA PHE A 141 -8.12 6.20 26.29
C PHE A 141 -9.49 6.44 25.63
N LYS A 142 -10.56 5.87 26.20
CA LYS A 142 -11.95 6.12 25.74
C LYS A 142 -12.38 7.59 25.89
N HIS A 143 -11.90 8.28 26.92
CA HIS A 143 -12.24 9.69 27.17
C HIS A 143 -11.56 10.66 26.19
N VAL A 144 -10.43 10.29 25.58
CA VAL A 144 -9.73 11.12 24.59
C VAL A 144 -10.44 11.12 23.24
N LYS A 145 -11.02 9.98 22.83
CA LYS A 145 -11.84 9.89 21.60
C LYS A 145 -13.24 10.51 21.75
N GLY A 146 -13.76 10.67 22.97
CA GLY A 146 -15.11 11.17 23.22
C GLY A 146 -15.25 12.70 23.31
N LYS A 147 -14.16 13.47 23.21
CA LYS A 147 -14.18 14.92 23.47
C LYS A 147 -13.77 15.83 22.32
N ASN A 148 -13.27 15.28 21.21
CA ASN A 148 -12.87 16.07 20.05
C ASN A 148 -13.43 15.37 18.80
N TRP A 149 -14.09 16.15 17.94
CA TRP A 149 -14.80 15.80 16.69
C TRP A 149 -16.26 15.39 16.86
#